data_AF-A0AAD4WRQ2-F1
#
_entry.id   AF-A0AAD4WRQ2-F1
#
_cell.length_a   1.000
_cell.length_b   1.000
_cell.length_c   1.000
_cell.angle_alpha   90.00
_cell.angle_beta   90.00
_cell.angle_gamma   90.00
#
_symmetry.space_group_name_H-M   'P 1'
#
loop_
_entity.id
_entity.type
_entity.pdbx_description
1 polymer ?
#
loop_
_entity_poly.entity_id
_entity_poly.type
_entity_poly.pdbx_seq_one_letter_code
_entity_poly.pdbx_strand_id
1 'polypeptide(L)' 'MKGTPEDPKCEFSKMAVNMLKRYEVKFGSFDLLTDNEVMEGIQKHAHLDDPGRADWKGFPSGWDYYIG' A
#
# COMPACT_ATOMS: atom_id res chain seq x y z
N MET A 1 -1.37 1.57 -5.00
CA MET A 1 0.10 1.44 -4.89
C MET A 1 0.65 2.73 -4.32
N LYS A 2 1.89 2.76 -3.82
CA LYS A 2 2.56 4.01 -3.44
C LYS A 2 3.70 4.30 -4.41
N GLY A 3 3.59 5.40 -5.14
CA GLY A 3 4.40 5.66 -6.33
C GLY A 3 3.87 4.92 -7.56
N THR A 4 4.72 4.77 -8.57
CA THR A 4 4.39 4.11 -9.85
C THR A 4 5.07 2.74 -9.95
N PRO A 5 4.68 1.88 -10.92
CA PRO A 5 5.41 0.63 -11.15
C PRO A 5 6.89 0.84 -11.53
N GLU A 6 7.24 2.00 -12.06
CA GLU A 6 8.60 2.40 -12.45
C GLU A 6 9.38 3.00 -11.27
N ASP A 7 8.70 3.75 -10.41
CA ASP A 7 9.27 4.42 -9.23
C ASP A 7 8.42 4.14 -7.97
N PRO A 8 8.49 2.91 -7.41
CA PRO A 8 7.73 2.56 -6.22
C PRO A 8 8.34 3.20 -4.97
N LYS A 9 7.50 3.85 -4.14
CA LYS A 9 7.92 4.61 -2.95
C LYS A 9 7.69 3.87 -1.62
N CYS A 10 7.49 2.56 -1.70
CA CYS A 10 7.23 1.72 -0.53
C CYS A 10 7.71 0.30 -0.82
N GLU A 11 8.37 -0.33 0.15
CA GLU A 11 8.89 -1.70 0.02
C GLU A 11 7.80 -2.73 -0.30
N PHE A 12 6.59 -2.61 0.27
CA PHE A 12 5.46 -3.48 -0.10
C PHE A 12 5.03 -3.28 -1.55
N SER A 13 5.01 -2.03 -2.03
CA SER A 13 4.67 -1.73 -3.44
C SER A 13 5.74 -2.27 -4.38
N LYS A 14 7.02 -2.12 -4.02
CA LYS A 14 8.17 -2.64 -4.76
C LYS A 14 8.15 -4.16 -4.84
N MET A 15 7.88 -4.85 -3.74
CA MET A 15 7.76 -6.31 -3.69
C MET A 15 6.62 -6.81 -4.58
N ALA A 16 5.43 -6.20 -4.50
CA ALA A 16 4.29 -6.57 -5.32
C ALA A 16 4.57 -6.37 -6.82
N VAL A 17 5.12 -5.23 -7.21
CA VAL A 17 5.47 -4.94 -8.61
C VAL A 17 6.52 -5.92 -9.14
N ASN A 18 7.56 -6.22 -8.35
CA ASN A 18 8.60 -7.17 -8.73
C ASN A 18 8.03 -8.56 -8.97
N MET A 19 7.11 -9.01 -8.12
CA MET A 19 6.44 -10.31 -8.30
C MET A 19 5.60 -10.32 -9.58
N LEU A 20 4.76 -9.32 -9.81
CA LEU A 20 3.90 -9.26 -10.98
C LEU A 20 4.71 -9.20 -12.29
N LYS A 21 5.79 -8.41 -12.31
CA LYS A 21 6.73 -8.35 -13.45
C LYS A 21 7.44 -9.68 -13.67
N ARG A 22 7.87 -10.37 -12.60
CA ARG A 22 8.55 -11.68 -12.70
C ARG A 22 7.68 -12.74 -13.35
N TYR A 23 6.38 -12.72 -13.09
CA TYR A 23 5.42 -13.66 -13.67
C TYR A 23 4.77 -13.15 -14.97
N GLU A 24 5.29 -12.05 -15.55
CA GLU A 24 4.80 -11.43 -16.79
C GLU A 24 3.29 -11.14 -16.78
N VAL A 25 2.74 -10.86 -15.59
CA VAL A 25 1.33 -10.55 -15.43
C VAL A 25 1.10 -9.12 -15.90
N LYS A 26 0.12 -8.91 -16.78
CA LYS A 26 -0.34 -7.57 -17.11
C LYS A 26 -1.17 -7.01 -15.96
N PHE A 27 -0.78 -5.85 -15.42
CA PHE A 27 -1.49 -5.18 -14.34
C PHE A 27 -1.62 -3.68 -14.59
N GLY A 28 -2.67 -3.09 -14.03
CA GLY A 28 -2.83 -1.64 -13.92
C GLY A 28 -2.37 -1.15 -12.55
N SER A 29 -2.14 0.16 -12.45
CA SER A 29 -1.69 0.80 -11.22
C SER A 29 -2.34 2.16 -11.01
N PHE A 30 -2.55 2.49 -9.74
CA PHE A 30 -2.92 3.82 -9.28
C PHE A 30 -2.01 4.22 -8.12
N ASP A 31 -1.41 5.40 -8.22
CA ASP A 31 -0.59 5.98 -7.14
C ASP A 31 -1.51 6.63 -6.11
N LEU A 32 -1.54 6.09 -4.90
CA LEU A 32 -2.38 6.58 -3.81
C LEU A 32 -1.80 7.83 -3.15
N LEU A 33 -0.54 8.16 -3.41
CA LEU A 33 0.09 9.36 -2.84
C LEU A 33 -0.38 10.65 -3.51
N THR A 34 -1.05 10.55 -4.64
CA THR A 34 -1.58 11.71 -5.38
C THR A 34 -3.01 12.05 -5.00
N ASP A 35 -3.71 11.17 -4.27
CA ASP A 35 -5.13 11.32 -3.94
C ASP A 35 -5.43 10.80 -2.52
N ASN A 36 -5.60 11.75 -1.61
CA ASN A 36 -5.92 11.47 -0.21
C ASN A 36 -7.33 10.89 -0.02
N GLU A 37 -8.31 11.26 -0.85
CA GLU A 37 -9.68 10.77 -0.73
C GLU A 37 -9.74 9.27 -1.05
N VAL A 38 -9.04 8.85 -2.10
CA VAL A 38 -8.90 7.42 -2.44
C VAL A 38 -8.15 6.68 -1.34
N MET A 39 -7.10 7.27 -0.77
CA MET A 39 -6.35 6.66 0.33
C MET A 39 -7.23 6.45 1.57
N GLU A 40 -7.98 7.45 2.00
CA GLU A 40 -8.91 7.34 3.13
C GLU A 40 -10.04 6.35 2.84
N GLY A 41 -10.57 6.33 1.61
CA GLY A 41 -11.58 5.39 1.18
C GLY A 41 -11.11 3.94 1.30
N ILE A 42 -9.87 3.65 0.89
CA ILE A 42 -9.27 2.32 1.03
C ILE A 42 -9.10 1.94 2.50
N GLN A 43 -8.66 2.87 3.35
CA GLN A 43 -8.50 2.59 4.78
C GLN A 43 -9.82 2.15 5.41
N LYS A 44 -10.89 2.92 5.19
CA LYS A 44 -12.25 2.63 5.69
C LYS A 44 -12.78 1.32 5.13
N HIS A 45 -12.67 1.11 3.82
CA HIS A 45 -13.17 -0.09 3.16
C HIS A 45 -12.46 -1.36 3.64
N ALA A 46 -11.15 -1.28 3.85
CA ALA A 46 -10.36 -2.40 4.33
C ALA A 46 -10.39 -2.55 5.85
N HIS A 47 -11.13 -1.72 6.59
CA HIS A 47 -11.16 -1.66 8.05
C HIS A 47 -9.76 -1.46 8.66
N LEU A 48 -8.90 -0.68 7.99
CA LEU A 48 -7.58 -0.31 8.49
C LEU A 48 -7.63 0.89 9.44
N ASP A 49 -8.76 1.58 9.49
CA ASP A 49 -9.10 2.64 10.45
C ASP A 49 -9.75 2.09 11.73
N ASP A 50 -10.05 0.78 11.79
CA ASP A 50 -10.65 0.15 12.97
C ASP A 50 -9.61 0.07 14.11
N PRO A 51 -9.84 0.75 15.25
CA PRO A 51 -8.95 0.68 16.40
C PRO A 51 -8.80 -0.74 16.97
N GLY A 52 -9.77 -1.62 16.74
CA GLY A 52 -9.71 -3.04 17.12
C GLY A 52 -8.80 -3.89 16.24
N ARG A 53 -8.23 -3.36 15.15
CA ARG A 53 -7.26 -4.06 14.27
C ARG A 53 -5.80 -3.70 14.56
N ALA A 54 -5.58 -2.63 15.32
CA ALA A 54 -4.24 -2.16 15.73
C ALA A 54 -3.55 -3.11 16.74
N ASP A 55 -4.28 -4.10 17.25
CA ASP A 55 -3.83 -5.09 18.24
C ASP A 55 -3.22 -6.36 17.62
N TRP A 56 -3.29 -6.53 16.29
CA TRP A 56 -2.61 -7.60 15.59
C TRP A 56 -1.10 -7.36 15.72
N LYS A 57 -0.46 -8.09 16.64
CA LYS A 57 0.92 -7.94 17.16
C LYS A 57 2.06 -7.94 16.12
N GLY A 58 1.77 -7.86 14.83
CA GLY A 58 2.73 -7.71 13.74
C GLY A 58 2.44 -6.55 12.77
N PHE A 59 1.34 -5.81 12.93
CA PHE A 59 1.04 -4.61 12.14
C PHE A 59 1.10 -3.41 13.08
N PRO A 60 2.24 -2.70 13.16
CA PRO A 60 2.30 -1.50 13.99
C PRO A 60 1.24 -0.51 13.50
N SER A 61 0.47 0.04 14.43
CA SER A 61 -0.39 1.18 14.15
C SER A 61 0.49 2.34 13.68
N GLY A 62 0.36 2.71 12.42
CA GLY A 62 1.10 3.85 11.90
C GLY A 62 1.58 3.60 10.49
N TRP A 63 1.52 4.66 9.70
CA TRP A 63 2.13 4.73 8.39
C TRP A 63 3.68 4.79 8.48
N ASP A 64 4.26 4.33 9.60
CA ASP A 64 5.66 4.50 9.96
C ASP A 64 6.60 3.52 9.24
N TYR A 65 6.05 2.52 8.54
CA TYR A 65 6.80 1.69 7.59
C TYR A 65 6.95 2.34 6.19
N TYR A 66 6.46 3.57 6.00
CA TYR A 66 6.38 4.21 4.67
C TYR A 66 7.42 5.29 4.37
N ILE A 67 8.31 5.62 5.31
CA ILE A 67 9.45 6.51 5.04
C ILE A 67 10.65 5.96 5.84
N GLY A 68 11.32 4.97 5.26
CA GLY A 68 12.61 4.45 5.71
C GLY A 68 13.39 3.98 4.51
#